data_AF-A0A1Z2XSX1-F1
#
_entry.id   AF-A0A1Z2XSX1-F1
#
_cell.length_a   1.000
_cell.length_b   1.000
_cell.length_c   1.000
_cell.angle_alpha   90.00
_cell.angle_beta   90.00
_cell.angle_gamma   90.00
#
_symmetry.space_group_name_H-M   'P 1'
#
loop_
_entity.id
_entity.type
_entity.pdbx_description
1 polymer ?
#
loop_
_entity_poly.entity_id
_entity_poly.type
_entity_poly.pdbx_seq_one_letter_code
_entity_poly.pdbx_strand_id
1 'polypeptide(L)'
;MDIIELEHWAPDPERPHMLKYAGQPTAQEVFEELRYRLESMGCLPDEYFLMDKEWENGRETPRDADIFCTTDYGASEGIYIDVYLKWHEDGKPVTKSFITGKTLGESGSDLDRMFLIASAITKAFRGGDIRKNSVLSLNEQEQAIVVNALAEQRERQESALNQTEQLLRRMTGSITNYMNLVGQRPLHMSGGDRAVIAVRDGELNEFKNLLPQISGQETYNELFLEAVGRPGAVGRKMTMLFLDSSTAFSQDVYKEACERAVRIVDAEKVALLQEQAHNHVKDLPLDFFGELARYAYQWKGVQFISAQIMERCSSEEVHAAPKELLEISLVCGDIDIPKAMARKGVNGDHALRPFIKCRGKGDSWILDVLLDQGMKVSPDNYDALAACVEYNCPEIGKALIDHGVDFEGFSGWAEGQEKDISCDTYQELAGYWQAQHQQEQGSEQTL
;
A
#
# COMPACT_ATOMS: atom_id res chain seq x y z
N MET A 1 25.19 -21.56 -33.44
CA MET A 1 26.58 -21.09 -33.27
C MET A 1 27.28 -21.39 -34.57
N ASP A 2 27.87 -20.38 -35.18
CA ASP A 2 28.59 -20.55 -36.45
C ASP A 2 29.95 -21.21 -36.16
N ILE A 3 30.46 -22.01 -37.09
CA ILE A 3 31.75 -22.69 -36.95
C ILE A 3 32.89 -21.66 -36.81
N ILE A 4 33.95 -22.01 -36.08
CA ILE A 4 35.18 -21.22 -36.12
C ILE A 4 35.82 -21.50 -37.48
N GLU A 5 35.83 -20.49 -38.35
CA GLU A 5 36.42 -20.62 -39.68
C GLU A 5 37.94 -20.48 -39.59
N LEU A 6 38.64 -21.38 -40.27
CA LEU A 6 40.10 -21.31 -40.45
C LEU A 6 40.49 -20.54 -41.71
N GLU A 7 39.51 -20.04 -42.48
CA GLU A 7 39.68 -19.29 -43.72
C GLU A 7 38.62 -18.18 -43.81
N HIS A 8 38.98 -17.01 -44.34
CA HIS A 8 38.01 -15.94 -44.57
C HIS A 8 37.35 -16.08 -45.93
N TRP A 9 36.02 -16.03 -45.94
CA TRP A 9 35.20 -16.03 -47.16
C TRP A 9 34.35 -14.76 -47.20
N ALA A 10 34.47 -13.99 -48.28
CA ALA A 10 33.69 -12.77 -48.48
C ALA A 10 32.70 -12.94 -49.65
N PRO A 11 31.52 -12.29 -49.63
CA PRO A 11 30.60 -12.30 -50.77
C PRO A 11 31.28 -11.77 -52.03
N ASP A 12 31.16 -12.47 -53.15
CA ASP A 12 31.70 -12.03 -54.44
C ASP A 12 30.95 -10.76 -54.91
N PRO A 13 31.64 -9.62 -55.11
CA PRO A 13 31.02 -8.37 -55.56
C PRO A 13 30.27 -8.50 -56.90
N GLU A 14 30.66 -9.45 -57.76
CA GLU A 14 30.01 -9.70 -59.05
C GLU A 14 28.94 -10.80 -58.98
N ARG A 15 28.97 -11.65 -57.95
CA ARG A 15 28.04 -12.76 -57.74
C ARG A 15 27.66 -12.88 -56.26
N PRO A 16 26.67 -12.11 -55.78
CA PRO A 16 26.34 -12.03 -54.34
C PRO A 16 25.93 -13.37 -53.69
N HIS A 17 25.60 -14.40 -54.49
CA HIS A 17 25.25 -15.74 -54.03
C HIS A 17 26.45 -16.70 -53.94
N MET A 18 27.66 -16.24 -54.25
CA MET A 18 28.90 -17.00 -54.19
C MET A 18 29.89 -16.34 -53.23
N LEU A 19 30.61 -17.16 -52.47
CA LEU A 19 31.69 -16.70 -51.60
C LEU A 19 33.01 -16.77 -52.36
N LYS A 20 33.80 -15.70 -52.26
CA LYS A 20 35.17 -15.61 -52.76
C LYS A 20 36.13 -15.65 -51.57
N TYR A 21 37.17 -16.46 -51.71
CA TYR A 21 38.24 -16.55 -50.73
C TYR A 21 38.87 -15.16 -50.48
N ALA A 22 38.92 -14.76 -49.20
CA ALA A 22 39.30 -13.42 -48.74
C ALA A 22 40.56 -13.41 -47.85
N GLY A 23 41.23 -14.55 -47.69
CA GLY A 23 42.47 -14.68 -46.92
C GLY A 23 42.34 -15.68 -45.77
N GLN A 24 43.27 -15.61 -44.83
CA GLN A 24 43.31 -16.44 -43.63
C GLN A 24 43.16 -15.57 -42.37
N PRO A 25 42.43 -16.02 -41.33
CA PRO A 25 42.50 -15.39 -40.01
C PRO A 25 43.89 -15.56 -39.40
N THR A 26 44.23 -14.68 -38.47
CA THR A 26 45.43 -14.91 -37.66
C THR A 26 45.20 -16.09 -36.72
N ALA A 27 46.24 -16.88 -36.48
CA ALA A 27 46.18 -17.99 -35.54
C ALA A 27 45.79 -17.52 -34.12
N GLN A 28 46.15 -16.28 -33.78
CA GLN A 28 45.79 -15.65 -32.51
C GLN A 28 44.30 -15.32 -32.40
N GLU A 29 43.65 -14.84 -33.48
CA GLU A 29 42.19 -14.63 -33.50
C GLU A 29 41.45 -15.96 -33.35
N VAL A 30 41.88 -17.01 -34.05
CA VAL A 30 41.31 -18.36 -33.94
C VAL A 30 41.46 -18.91 -32.52
N PHE A 31 42.63 -18.72 -31.90
CA PHE A 31 42.89 -19.14 -30.51
C PHE A 31 41.99 -18.40 -29.51
N GLU A 32 41.90 -17.06 -29.58
CA GLU A 32 41.10 -16.28 -28.64
C GLU A 32 39.60 -16.54 -28.80
N GLU A 33 39.10 -16.72 -30.03
CA GLU A 33 37.70 -17.12 -30.26
C GLU A 33 37.41 -18.51 -29.67
N LEU A 34 38.31 -19.48 -29.89
CA LEU A 34 38.17 -20.81 -29.29
C LEU A 34 38.18 -20.74 -27.76
N ARG A 35 39.13 -20.00 -27.20
CA ARG A 35 39.26 -19.80 -25.75
C ARG A 35 38.01 -19.16 -25.16
N TYR A 36 37.49 -18.11 -25.78
CA TYR A 36 36.27 -17.42 -25.35
C TYR A 36 35.06 -18.35 -25.34
N ARG A 37 34.90 -19.19 -26.37
CA ARG A 37 33.83 -20.19 -26.43
C ARG A 37 33.99 -21.26 -25.37
N LEU A 38 35.19 -21.80 -25.19
CA LEU A 38 35.44 -22.82 -24.16
C LEU A 38 35.19 -22.28 -22.75
N GLU A 39 35.61 -21.05 -22.46
CA GLU A 39 35.34 -20.38 -21.19
C GLU A 39 33.84 -20.18 -20.97
N SER A 40 33.10 -19.72 -21.97
CA SER A 40 31.63 -19.54 -21.91
C SER A 40 30.88 -20.87 -21.68
N MET A 41 31.44 -22.00 -22.11
CA MET A 41 30.89 -23.33 -21.89
C MET A 41 31.34 -23.98 -20.56
N GLY A 42 32.30 -23.37 -19.84
CA GLY A 42 32.95 -24.00 -18.69
C GLY A 42 33.89 -25.16 -19.08
N CYS A 43 34.33 -25.21 -20.33
CA CYS A 43 35.17 -26.25 -20.93
C CYS A 43 36.63 -25.78 -21.16
N LEU A 44 37.14 -24.89 -20.32
CA LEU A 44 38.56 -24.51 -20.36
C LEU A 44 39.38 -25.40 -19.40
N PRO A 45 40.56 -25.90 -19.79
CA PRO A 45 41.47 -26.57 -18.85
C PRO A 45 41.78 -25.65 -17.66
N ASP A 46 41.88 -26.22 -16.46
CA ASP A 46 41.96 -25.46 -15.21
C ASP A 46 43.38 -25.16 -14.73
N GLU A 47 44.43 -25.75 -15.33
CA GLU A 47 45.82 -25.34 -15.07
C GLU A 47 46.28 -24.27 -16.06
N TYR A 48 46.25 -24.56 -17.36
CA TYR A 48 46.56 -23.61 -18.41
C TYR A 48 45.96 -24.02 -19.76
N PHE A 49 45.84 -23.05 -20.67
CA PHE A 49 45.47 -23.23 -22.08
C PHE A 49 46.23 -22.19 -22.92
N LEU A 50 47.23 -22.65 -23.68
CA LEU A 50 48.25 -21.79 -24.28
C LEU A 50 48.42 -22.09 -25.77
N MET A 51 48.49 -21.04 -26.60
CA MET A 51 48.86 -21.17 -28.01
C MET A 51 50.37 -21.43 -28.12
N ASP A 52 50.77 -22.28 -29.07
CA ASP A 52 52.18 -22.56 -29.35
C ASP A 52 52.87 -21.29 -29.89
N LYS A 53 54.10 -21.06 -29.43
CA LYS A 53 54.92 -19.90 -29.78
C LYS A 53 55.16 -19.76 -31.28
N GLU A 54 55.09 -20.87 -32.02
CA GLU A 54 55.26 -20.84 -33.48
C GLU A 54 54.12 -20.11 -34.22
N TRP A 55 53.01 -19.79 -33.53
CA TRP A 55 51.85 -19.06 -34.07
C TRP A 55 51.71 -17.62 -33.54
N GLU A 56 52.63 -17.17 -32.69
CA GLU A 56 52.67 -15.79 -32.22
C GLU A 56 53.02 -14.79 -33.36
N ASN A 57 52.92 -13.50 -33.07
CA ASN A 57 53.31 -12.40 -33.98
C ASN A 57 52.48 -12.29 -35.28
N GLY A 58 51.19 -12.59 -35.20
CA GLY A 58 50.25 -12.37 -36.31
C GLY A 58 50.38 -13.38 -37.46
N ARG A 59 50.92 -14.58 -37.20
CA ARG A 59 50.99 -15.65 -38.19
C ARG A 59 49.58 -16.10 -38.58
N GLU A 60 49.32 -16.18 -39.88
CA GLU A 60 48.06 -16.65 -40.44
C GLU A 60 47.93 -18.19 -40.35
N THR A 61 46.69 -18.67 -40.26
CA THR A 61 46.38 -20.11 -40.34
C THR A 61 46.70 -20.65 -41.74
N PRO A 62 47.21 -21.89 -41.88
CA PRO A 62 47.47 -22.46 -43.19
C PRO A 62 46.18 -22.68 -43.99
N ARG A 63 46.27 -22.53 -45.31
CA ARG A 63 45.16 -22.86 -46.21
C ARG A 63 44.84 -24.34 -46.19
N ASP A 64 43.55 -24.66 -46.28
CA ASP A 64 43.01 -26.03 -46.19
C ASP A 64 43.42 -26.73 -44.88
N ALA A 65 43.68 -25.96 -43.82
CA ALA A 65 43.96 -26.51 -42.50
C ALA A 65 42.69 -27.11 -41.88
N ASP A 66 42.88 -28.24 -41.20
CA ASP A 66 41.91 -28.86 -40.31
C ASP A 66 42.54 -28.99 -38.93
N ILE A 67 41.70 -29.18 -37.91
CA ILE A 67 42.15 -29.41 -36.54
C ILE A 67 41.96 -30.86 -36.12
N PHE A 68 42.81 -31.32 -35.21
CA PHE A 68 42.48 -32.50 -34.39
C PHE A 68 43.09 -32.35 -33.00
N CYS A 69 42.47 -33.03 -32.04
CA CYS A 69 42.90 -33.01 -30.64
C CYS A 69 43.45 -34.37 -30.24
N THR A 70 44.46 -34.39 -29.37
CA THR A 70 44.91 -35.57 -28.65
C THR A 70 44.87 -35.31 -27.16
N THR A 71 44.31 -36.25 -26.41
CA THR A 71 44.22 -36.19 -24.95
C THR A 71 44.93 -37.42 -24.40
N ASP A 72 45.89 -37.22 -23.49
CA ASP A 72 46.72 -38.31 -22.96
C ASP A 72 47.28 -38.02 -21.55
N TYR A 73 47.91 -39.05 -20.96
CA TYR A 73 48.70 -38.99 -19.73
C TYR A 73 50.18 -38.74 -20.04
N GLY A 74 50.71 -37.61 -19.59
CA GLY A 74 52.13 -37.30 -19.67
C GLY A 74 52.84 -37.75 -18.41
N ALA A 75 53.88 -38.59 -18.54
CA ALA A 75 54.65 -39.12 -17.41
C ALA A 75 55.30 -38.04 -16.51
N SER A 76 55.36 -36.79 -16.97
CA SER A 76 55.84 -35.61 -16.21
C SER A 76 54.92 -34.39 -16.31
N GLU A 77 53.85 -34.48 -17.11
CA GLU A 77 52.99 -33.36 -17.49
C GLU A 77 51.54 -33.53 -17.03
N GLY A 78 51.17 -34.63 -16.38
CA GLY A 78 49.80 -34.88 -15.95
C GLY A 78 48.86 -35.13 -17.13
N ILE A 79 47.57 -34.83 -16.98
CA ILE A 79 46.58 -34.99 -18.06
C ILE A 79 46.56 -33.70 -18.90
N TYR A 80 46.81 -33.85 -20.20
CA TYR A 80 46.91 -32.73 -21.12
C TYR A 80 46.07 -32.95 -22.39
N ILE A 81 45.84 -31.86 -23.11
CA ILE A 81 45.27 -31.83 -24.45
C ILE A 81 46.19 -31.05 -25.37
N ASP A 82 46.55 -31.65 -26.49
CA ASP A 82 47.18 -30.94 -27.60
C ASP A 82 46.19 -30.81 -28.74
N VAL A 83 46.13 -29.62 -29.31
CA VAL A 83 45.39 -29.30 -30.53
C VAL A 83 46.41 -29.05 -31.63
N TYR A 84 46.24 -29.74 -32.75
CA TYR A 84 47.12 -29.66 -33.89
C TYR A 84 46.40 -29.06 -35.09
N LEU A 85 47.14 -28.27 -35.88
CA LEU A 85 46.75 -27.88 -37.23
C LEU A 85 47.35 -28.87 -38.23
N LYS A 86 46.52 -29.37 -39.14
CA LYS A 86 46.92 -30.29 -40.20
C LYS A 86 46.49 -29.76 -41.57
N TRP A 87 47.42 -29.63 -42.49
CA TRP A 87 47.17 -29.19 -43.86
C TRP A 87 48.07 -29.94 -44.84
N HIS A 88 47.99 -29.63 -46.13
CA HIS A 88 48.89 -30.18 -47.14
C HIS A 88 49.79 -29.09 -47.74
N GLU A 89 51.09 -29.36 -47.80
CA GLU A 89 52.10 -28.50 -48.45
C GLU A 89 52.85 -29.36 -49.48
N ASP A 90 52.86 -28.94 -50.75
CA ASP A 90 53.45 -29.69 -51.86
C ASP A 90 53.00 -31.16 -51.95
N GLY A 91 51.73 -31.42 -51.64
CA GLY A 91 51.14 -32.76 -51.65
C GLY A 91 51.55 -33.66 -50.48
N LYS A 92 52.28 -33.13 -49.48
CA LYS A 92 52.63 -33.84 -48.26
C LYS A 92 51.83 -33.30 -47.07
N PRO A 93 51.31 -34.18 -46.19
CA PRO A 93 50.62 -33.73 -44.99
C PRO A 93 51.62 -33.10 -44.01
N VAL A 94 51.31 -31.90 -43.54
CA VAL A 94 52.04 -31.19 -42.48
C VAL A 94 51.14 -31.14 -41.26
N THR A 95 51.71 -31.47 -40.10
CA THR A 95 51.04 -31.37 -38.80
C THR A 95 51.90 -30.52 -37.88
N LYS A 96 51.31 -29.50 -37.26
CA LYS A 96 51.98 -28.63 -36.28
C LYS A 96 51.15 -28.47 -35.03
N SER A 97 51.83 -28.38 -33.89
CA SER A 97 51.19 -28.06 -32.61
C SER A 97 50.59 -26.68 -32.71
N PHE A 98 49.39 -26.48 -32.17
CA PHE A 98 48.71 -25.20 -32.19
C PHE A 98 48.38 -24.71 -30.78
N ILE A 99 47.81 -25.56 -29.94
CA ILE A 99 47.43 -25.21 -28.56
C ILE A 99 47.72 -26.39 -27.63
N THR A 100 48.23 -26.10 -26.44
CA THR A 100 48.36 -27.08 -25.36
C THR A 100 47.56 -26.62 -24.15
N GLY A 101 46.79 -27.54 -23.56
CA GLY A 101 46.04 -27.32 -22.34
C GLY A 101 46.28 -28.42 -21.32
N LYS A 102 46.16 -28.09 -20.03
CA LYS A 102 46.39 -29.03 -18.94
C LYS A 102 45.40 -28.88 -17.79
N THR A 103 45.09 -30.00 -17.13
CA THR A 103 44.34 -30.01 -15.87
C THR A 103 45.24 -30.05 -14.63
N LEU A 104 44.78 -29.43 -13.55
CA LEU A 104 45.41 -29.49 -12.22
C LEU A 104 45.32 -30.88 -11.59
N GLY A 105 44.28 -31.64 -11.93
CA GLY A 105 44.04 -33.00 -11.44
C GLY A 105 44.53 -34.08 -12.41
N GLU A 106 44.79 -35.27 -11.86
CA GLU A 106 45.25 -36.46 -12.60
C GLU A 106 44.30 -37.66 -12.44
N SER A 107 43.08 -37.44 -11.96
CA SER A 107 42.09 -38.50 -11.74
C SER A 107 41.45 -39.00 -13.04
N GLY A 108 40.78 -40.15 -12.99
CA GLY A 108 39.98 -40.63 -14.12
C GLY A 108 38.89 -39.62 -14.57
N SER A 109 38.29 -38.88 -13.62
CA SER A 109 37.34 -37.82 -13.95
C SER A 109 37.98 -36.61 -14.64
N ASP A 110 39.25 -36.31 -14.33
CA ASP A 110 39.99 -35.25 -15.02
C ASP A 110 40.30 -35.64 -16.47
N LEU A 111 40.55 -36.93 -16.71
CA LEU A 111 40.71 -37.47 -18.06
C LEU A 111 39.41 -37.38 -18.87
N ASP A 112 38.29 -37.81 -18.27
CA ASP A 112 36.97 -37.71 -18.90
C ASP A 112 36.62 -36.26 -19.23
N ARG A 113 36.91 -35.33 -18.31
CA ARG A 113 36.76 -33.89 -18.53
C ARG A 113 37.63 -33.42 -19.70
N MET A 114 38.86 -33.89 -19.82
CA MET A 114 39.74 -33.50 -20.92
C MET A 114 39.24 -34.02 -22.28
N PHE A 115 38.67 -35.22 -22.33
CA PHE A 115 37.99 -35.72 -23.54
C PHE A 115 36.73 -34.91 -23.90
N LEU A 116 35.99 -34.41 -22.92
CA LEU A 116 34.87 -33.48 -23.16
C LEU A 116 35.37 -32.16 -23.78
N ILE A 117 36.49 -31.63 -23.29
CA ILE A 117 37.14 -30.43 -23.86
C ILE A 117 37.57 -30.71 -25.31
N ALA A 118 38.19 -31.86 -25.60
CA ALA A 118 38.54 -32.27 -26.96
C ALA A 118 37.31 -32.35 -27.90
N SER A 119 36.19 -32.87 -27.39
CA SER A 119 34.93 -32.92 -28.12
C SER A 119 34.39 -31.52 -28.41
N ALA A 120 34.42 -30.62 -27.42
CA ALA A 120 33.97 -29.24 -27.58
C ALA A 120 34.80 -28.48 -28.62
N ILE A 121 36.12 -28.64 -28.60
CA ILE A 121 37.03 -28.07 -29.60
C ILE A 121 36.70 -28.61 -30.99
N THR A 122 36.61 -29.93 -31.16
CA THR A 122 36.29 -30.53 -32.47
C THR A 122 34.95 -30.03 -33.03
N LYS A 123 33.93 -29.89 -32.17
CA LYS A 123 32.61 -29.37 -32.56
C LYS A 123 32.64 -27.89 -32.95
N ALA A 124 33.52 -27.09 -32.35
CA ALA A 124 33.65 -25.67 -32.66
C ALA A 124 34.09 -25.43 -34.11
N PHE A 125 34.91 -26.33 -34.69
CA PHE A 125 35.41 -26.21 -36.06
C PHE A 125 34.60 -27.02 -37.09
N ARG A 126 34.00 -28.15 -36.70
CA ARG A 126 33.33 -29.06 -37.65
C ARG A 126 31.80 -28.95 -37.72
N GLY A 127 31.19 -28.13 -36.86
CA GLY A 127 29.74 -27.91 -36.88
C GLY A 127 28.95 -29.14 -36.43
N GLY A 128 29.00 -29.43 -35.12
CA GLY A 128 28.06 -30.36 -34.48
C GLY A 128 26.72 -29.70 -34.18
N ASP A 129 25.67 -30.49 -33.94
CA ASP A 129 24.34 -29.98 -33.56
C ASP A 129 24.37 -29.41 -32.13
N ILE A 130 24.93 -28.20 -31.97
CA ILE A 130 25.05 -27.44 -30.70
C ILE A 130 23.68 -26.86 -30.30
N ARG A 131 22.56 -27.42 -30.78
CA ARG A 131 21.22 -26.99 -30.38
C ARG A 131 20.85 -27.43 -28.95
N LYS A 132 21.69 -28.22 -28.29
CA LYS A 132 21.60 -28.51 -26.85
C LYS A 132 22.89 -28.04 -26.19
N ASN A 133 22.82 -26.96 -25.41
CA ASN A 133 23.86 -26.50 -24.47
C ASN A 133 24.09 -27.55 -23.35
N SER A 134 24.47 -28.77 -23.71
CA SER A 134 24.64 -29.86 -22.75
C SER A 134 26.12 -30.26 -22.72
N VAL A 135 26.79 -29.86 -21.64
CA VAL A 135 28.18 -30.23 -21.30
C VAL A 135 28.35 -31.75 -21.16
N LEU A 136 27.25 -32.49 -20.95
CA LEU A 136 27.16 -33.94 -21.11
C LEU A 136 26.18 -34.30 -22.23
N SER A 137 26.54 -35.26 -23.07
CA SER A 137 25.56 -35.96 -23.93
C SER A 137 24.80 -36.97 -23.07
N LEU A 138 23.89 -36.48 -22.22
CA LEU A 138 22.94 -37.33 -21.51
C LEU A 138 22.00 -37.94 -22.55
N ASN A 139 21.72 -39.24 -22.43
CA ASN A 139 20.63 -39.82 -23.20
C ASN A 139 19.28 -39.27 -22.72
N GLU A 140 18.21 -39.45 -23.49
CA GLU A 140 16.90 -38.87 -23.16
C GLU A 140 16.36 -39.30 -21.78
N GLN A 141 16.72 -40.51 -21.32
CA GLN A 141 16.30 -41.02 -20.02
C GLN A 141 17.06 -40.33 -18.88
N GLU A 142 18.37 -40.17 -19.00
CA GLU A 142 19.20 -39.47 -18.03
C GLU A 142 18.83 -37.98 -17.94
N GLN A 143 18.55 -37.35 -19.08
CA GLN A 143 18.08 -35.97 -19.14
C GLN A 143 16.73 -35.82 -18.42
N ALA A 144 15.80 -36.76 -18.63
CA ALA A 144 14.51 -36.77 -17.93
C ALA A 144 14.67 -36.97 -16.41
N ILE A 145 15.56 -37.86 -15.97
CA ILE A 145 15.82 -38.10 -14.55
C ILE A 145 16.36 -36.83 -13.86
N VAL A 146 17.35 -36.17 -14.47
CA VAL A 146 17.94 -34.95 -13.89
C VAL A 146 16.93 -33.81 -13.87
N VAL A 147 16.16 -33.61 -14.95
CA VAL A 147 15.12 -32.58 -15.01
C VAL A 147 14.04 -32.84 -13.96
N ASN A 148 13.56 -34.06 -13.82
CA ASN A 148 12.54 -34.42 -12.83
C ASN A 148 13.05 -34.24 -11.40
N ALA A 149 14.30 -34.64 -11.11
CA ALA A 149 14.90 -34.47 -9.79
C ALA A 149 15.04 -32.99 -9.40
N LEU A 150 15.44 -32.14 -10.35
CA LEU A 150 15.54 -30.69 -10.14
C LEU A 150 14.16 -30.04 -10.00
N ALA A 151 13.17 -30.48 -10.77
CA ALA A 151 11.78 -30.02 -10.65
C ALA A 151 11.17 -30.38 -9.28
N GLU A 152 11.28 -31.64 -8.84
CA GLU A 152 10.84 -32.06 -7.52
C GLU A 152 11.54 -31.31 -6.38
N GLN A 153 12.85 -31.05 -6.52
CA GLN A 153 13.60 -30.30 -5.52
C GLN A 153 13.09 -28.86 -5.42
N ARG A 154 12.78 -28.22 -6.56
CA ARG A 154 12.17 -26.89 -6.59
C ARG A 154 10.80 -26.88 -5.92
N GLU A 155 9.93 -27.83 -6.24
CA GLU A 155 8.60 -27.93 -5.61
C GLU A 155 8.69 -28.13 -4.09
N ARG A 156 9.63 -28.96 -3.62
CA ARG A 156 9.88 -29.14 -2.17
C ARG A 156 10.35 -27.87 -1.49
N GLN A 157 11.22 -27.09 -2.14
CA GLN A 157 11.67 -25.79 -1.62
C GLN A 157 10.54 -24.76 -1.59
N GLU A 158 9.74 -24.65 -2.65
CA GLU A 158 8.57 -23.77 -2.71
C GLU A 158 7.55 -24.14 -1.61
N SER A 159 7.29 -25.42 -1.38
CA SER A 159 6.40 -25.89 -0.32
C SER A 159 6.91 -25.53 1.09
N ALA A 160 8.20 -25.70 1.36
CA ALA A 160 8.80 -25.34 2.65
C ALA A 160 8.79 -23.81 2.90
N LEU A 161 9.05 -23.01 1.87
CA LEU A 161 8.96 -21.55 1.93
C LEU A 161 7.52 -21.09 2.18
N ASN A 162 6.54 -21.69 1.49
CA ASN A 162 5.13 -21.39 1.68
C ASN A 162 4.67 -21.71 3.11
N GLN A 163 5.08 -22.83 3.71
CA GLN A 163 4.76 -23.15 5.11
C GLN A 163 5.35 -22.11 6.08
N THR A 164 6.56 -21.66 5.82
CA THR A 164 7.24 -20.64 6.64
C THR A 164 6.53 -19.29 6.52
N GLU A 165 6.15 -18.88 5.31
CA GLU A 165 5.37 -17.65 5.09
C GLU A 165 3.97 -17.72 5.70
N GLN A 166 3.29 -18.86 5.62
CA GLN A 166 1.99 -19.06 6.25
C GLN A 166 2.07 -18.95 7.78
N LEU A 167 3.13 -19.49 8.39
CA LEU A 167 3.36 -19.34 9.83
C LEU A 167 3.59 -17.86 10.20
N LEU A 168 4.44 -17.15 9.45
CA LEU A 168 4.68 -15.72 9.65
C LEU A 168 3.41 -14.90 9.50
N ARG A 169 2.54 -15.23 8.52
CA ARG A 169 1.22 -14.61 8.35
C ARG A 169 0.30 -14.88 9.54
N ARG A 170 0.25 -16.12 10.03
CA ARG A 170 -0.54 -16.46 11.24
C ARG A 170 -0.06 -15.70 12.48
N MET A 171 1.25 -15.46 12.60
CA MET A 171 1.82 -14.69 13.71
C MET A 171 1.58 -13.18 13.59
N THR A 172 1.55 -12.64 12.37
CA THR A 172 1.42 -11.19 12.13
C THR A 172 -0.03 -10.73 11.94
N GLY A 173 -0.94 -11.65 11.61
CA GLY A 173 -2.38 -11.41 11.52
C GLY A 173 -2.86 -10.70 10.25
N SER A 174 -2.01 -9.91 9.57
CA SER A 174 -2.35 -9.27 8.29
C SER A 174 -1.14 -9.15 7.36
N ILE A 175 -1.40 -9.05 6.05
CA ILE A 175 -0.37 -8.84 5.02
C ILE A 175 0.41 -7.53 5.26
N THR A 176 -0.27 -6.49 5.74
CA THR A 176 0.34 -5.20 6.07
C THR A 176 1.30 -5.33 7.25
N ASN A 177 0.91 -6.07 8.29
CA ASN A 177 1.77 -6.34 9.46
C ASN A 177 2.98 -7.20 9.10
N TYR A 178 2.78 -8.23 8.26
CA TYR A 178 3.88 -9.01 7.71
C TYR A 178 4.91 -8.13 7.01
N MET A 179 4.46 -7.26 6.09
CA MET A 179 5.36 -6.36 5.36
C MET A 179 6.06 -5.36 6.27
N ASN A 180 5.40 -4.86 7.32
CA ASN A 180 6.02 -3.95 8.28
C ASN A 180 7.13 -4.62 9.10
N LEU A 181 7.01 -5.93 9.37
CA LEU A 181 8.00 -6.70 10.13
C LEU A 181 9.16 -7.18 9.24
N VAL A 182 8.86 -7.72 8.06
CA VAL A 182 9.82 -8.40 7.18
C VAL A 182 10.46 -7.43 6.17
N GLY A 183 9.79 -6.33 5.84
CA GLY A 183 10.26 -5.34 4.85
C GLY A 183 10.21 -5.84 3.39
N GLN A 184 9.63 -7.01 3.13
CA GLN A 184 9.50 -7.61 1.80
C GLN A 184 8.06 -8.07 1.56
N ARG A 185 7.66 -8.17 0.28
CA ARG A 185 6.37 -8.77 -0.13
C ARG A 185 6.48 -10.30 -0.04
N PRO A 186 5.42 -11.02 0.36
CA PRO A 186 5.44 -12.48 0.34
C PRO A 186 5.61 -13.03 -1.08
N LEU A 187 6.21 -14.21 -1.18
CA LEU A 187 6.36 -14.96 -2.43
C LEU A 187 5.00 -15.32 -3.04
N HIS A 188 4.04 -15.74 -2.21
CA HIS A 188 2.68 -16.05 -2.65
C HIS A 188 1.66 -15.09 -2.03
N MET A 189 0.84 -14.49 -2.91
CA MET A 189 -0.21 -13.53 -2.54
C MET A 189 -1.54 -13.94 -3.18
N SER A 190 -2.58 -13.98 -2.36
CA SER A 190 -3.96 -14.12 -2.84
C SER A 190 -4.40 -12.87 -3.62
N GLY A 191 -5.51 -12.97 -4.36
CA GLY A 191 -6.13 -11.80 -5.01
C GLY A 191 -6.43 -10.67 -4.02
N GLY A 192 -6.93 -11.03 -2.82
CA GLY A 192 -7.17 -10.08 -1.72
C GLY A 192 -5.89 -9.43 -1.19
N ASP A 193 -4.83 -10.20 -0.97
CA ASP A 193 -3.54 -9.64 -0.52
C ASP A 193 -2.98 -8.61 -1.52
N ARG A 194 -3.03 -8.94 -2.81
CA ARG A 194 -2.60 -8.02 -3.86
C ARG A 194 -3.44 -6.75 -3.86
N ALA A 195 -4.75 -6.86 -3.62
CA ALA A 195 -5.62 -5.70 -3.56
C ALA A 195 -5.32 -4.82 -2.33
N VAL A 196 -5.05 -5.41 -1.15
CA VAL A 196 -4.64 -4.66 0.06
C VAL A 196 -3.32 -3.92 -0.20
N ILE A 197 -2.36 -4.57 -0.86
CA ILE A 197 -1.09 -3.94 -1.24
C ILE A 197 -1.31 -2.81 -2.24
N ALA A 198 -2.15 -3.01 -3.26
CA ALA A 198 -2.47 -1.97 -4.24
C ALA A 198 -3.13 -0.75 -3.57
N VAL A 199 -3.98 -0.97 -2.56
CA VAL A 199 -4.52 0.12 -1.73
C VAL A 199 -3.39 0.86 -1.01
N ARG A 200 -2.56 0.13 -0.25
CA ARG A 200 -1.43 0.71 0.51
C ARG A 200 -0.52 1.55 -0.38
N ASP A 201 -0.12 1.01 -1.53
CA ASP A 201 0.83 1.64 -2.44
C ASP A 201 0.18 2.72 -3.33
N GLY A 202 -1.16 2.80 -3.34
CA GLY A 202 -1.90 3.78 -4.13
C GLY A 202 -2.01 3.44 -5.61
N GLU A 203 -1.87 2.17 -5.96
CA GLU A 203 -1.94 1.66 -7.33
C GLU A 203 -3.41 1.51 -7.76
N LEU A 204 -4.06 2.66 -8.03
CA LEU A 204 -5.48 2.72 -8.36
C LEU A 204 -5.88 1.83 -9.55
N ASN A 205 -5.04 1.75 -10.58
CA ASN A 205 -5.33 0.95 -11.77
C ASN A 205 -5.27 -0.55 -11.48
N GLU A 206 -4.29 -0.98 -10.68
CA GLU A 206 -4.19 -2.38 -10.24
C GLU A 206 -5.36 -2.74 -9.32
N PHE A 207 -5.67 -1.88 -8.36
CA PHE A 207 -6.82 -2.04 -7.48
C PHE A 207 -8.14 -2.18 -8.26
N LYS A 208 -8.38 -1.34 -9.28
CA LYS A 208 -9.56 -1.43 -10.15
C LYS A 208 -9.70 -2.78 -10.85
N ASN A 209 -8.59 -3.38 -11.27
CA ASN A 209 -8.59 -4.68 -11.94
C ASN A 209 -8.82 -5.83 -10.96
N LEU A 210 -8.35 -5.69 -9.72
CA LEU A 210 -8.45 -6.72 -8.67
C LEU A 210 -9.78 -6.72 -7.94
N LEU A 211 -10.41 -5.56 -7.74
CA LEU A 211 -11.65 -5.42 -6.96
C LEU A 211 -12.79 -6.37 -7.43
N PRO A 212 -13.09 -6.51 -8.75
CA PRO A 212 -14.13 -7.43 -9.21
C PRO A 212 -13.82 -8.92 -8.99
N GLN A 213 -12.56 -9.26 -8.69
CA GLN A 213 -12.09 -10.63 -8.48
C GLN A 213 -12.15 -11.05 -7.00
N ILE A 214 -12.49 -10.13 -6.10
CA ILE A 214 -12.59 -10.40 -4.66
C ILE A 214 -13.87 -11.17 -4.38
N SER A 215 -13.72 -12.40 -3.92
CA SER A 215 -14.81 -13.27 -3.49
C SER A 215 -14.85 -13.36 -1.96
N GLY A 216 -16.03 -13.23 -1.38
CA GLY A 216 -16.25 -13.37 0.07
C GLY A 216 -16.45 -12.03 0.78
N GLN A 217 -17.50 -11.95 1.60
CA GLN A 217 -17.91 -10.71 2.25
C GLN A 217 -16.89 -10.21 3.28
N GLU A 218 -16.24 -11.12 4.01
CA GLU A 218 -15.24 -10.77 5.03
C GLU A 218 -14.02 -10.07 4.41
N THR A 219 -13.39 -10.69 3.41
CA THR A 219 -12.27 -10.09 2.67
C THR A 219 -12.67 -8.80 1.96
N TYR A 220 -13.90 -8.70 1.47
CA TYR A 220 -14.42 -7.48 0.87
C TYR A 220 -14.57 -6.35 1.90
N ASN A 221 -15.10 -6.64 3.09
CA ASN A 221 -15.23 -5.69 4.19
C ASN A 221 -13.85 -5.21 4.70
N GLU A 222 -12.90 -6.13 4.87
CA GLU A 222 -11.52 -5.78 5.26
C GLU A 222 -10.88 -4.85 4.23
N LEU A 223 -10.98 -5.19 2.95
CA LEU A 223 -10.40 -4.37 1.88
C LEU A 223 -11.09 -3.00 1.77
N PHE A 224 -12.39 -2.92 2.02
CA PHE A 224 -13.11 -1.65 2.13
C PHE A 224 -12.56 -0.77 3.25
N LEU A 225 -12.35 -1.35 4.44
CA LEU A 225 -11.78 -0.64 5.58
C LEU A 225 -10.33 -0.18 5.31
N GLU A 226 -9.53 -0.96 4.58
CA GLU A 226 -8.19 -0.55 4.14
C GLU A 226 -8.26 0.62 3.14
N ALA A 227 -9.17 0.57 2.17
CA ALA A 227 -9.36 1.65 1.20
C ALA A 227 -9.80 2.96 1.87
N VAL A 228 -10.72 2.89 2.83
CA VAL A 228 -11.18 4.03 3.62
C VAL A 228 -10.05 4.62 4.48
N GLY A 229 -9.25 3.75 5.11
CA GLY A 229 -8.08 4.12 5.90
C GLY A 229 -6.93 4.71 5.09
N ARG A 230 -6.99 4.70 3.75
CA ARG A 230 -5.96 5.28 2.89
C ARG A 230 -6.18 6.80 2.71
N PRO A 231 -5.23 7.67 3.10
CA PRO A 231 -5.40 9.12 2.97
C PRO A 231 -5.30 9.64 1.53
N GLY A 232 -5.87 10.82 1.29
CA GLY A 232 -5.71 11.60 0.07
C GLY A 232 -6.60 11.15 -1.11
N ALA A 233 -6.47 11.86 -2.23
CA ALA A 233 -7.37 11.75 -3.38
C ALA A 233 -7.44 10.33 -3.99
N VAL A 234 -6.32 9.59 -3.99
CA VAL A 234 -6.30 8.20 -4.47
C VAL A 234 -7.12 7.29 -3.54
N GLY A 235 -7.01 7.47 -2.21
CA GLY A 235 -7.82 6.73 -1.25
C GLY A 235 -9.30 7.02 -1.39
N ARG A 236 -9.67 8.29 -1.58
CA ARG A 236 -11.07 8.67 -1.88
C ARG A 236 -11.60 7.97 -3.14
N LYS A 237 -10.80 7.90 -4.21
CA LYS A 237 -11.18 7.16 -5.44
C LYS A 237 -11.34 5.66 -5.20
N MET A 238 -10.47 5.05 -4.39
CA MET A 238 -10.60 3.64 -4.03
C MET A 238 -11.86 3.38 -3.19
N THR A 239 -12.17 4.25 -2.23
CA THR A 239 -13.42 4.20 -1.46
C THR A 239 -14.65 4.36 -2.36
N MET A 240 -14.65 5.30 -3.30
CA MET A 240 -15.77 5.47 -4.25
C MET A 240 -16.03 4.19 -5.06
N LEU A 241 -14.99 3.51 -5.52
CA LEU A 241 -15.16 2.24 -6.26
C LEU A 241 -15.89 1.16 -5.46
N PHE A 242 -15.71 1.14 -4.13
CA PHE A 242 -16.43 0.24 -3.23
C PHE A 242 -17.90 0.61 -3.03
N LEU A 243 -18.19 1.91 -2.98
CA LEU A 243 -19.56 2.41 -2.84
C LEU A 243 -20.33 2.21 -4.17
N ASP A 244 -19.66 2.34 -5.31
CA ASP A 244 -20.27 2.12 -6.62
C ASP A 244 -20.64 0.63 -6.87
N SER A 245 -19.98 -0.33 -6.22
CA SER A 245 -20.20 -1.77 -6.44
C SER A 245 -21.41 -2.39 -5.72
N SER A 246 -22.33 -1.57 -5.18
CA SER A 246 -23.70 -1.96 -4.79
C SER A 246 -23.82 -3.06 -3.71
N THR A 247 -22.86 -3.17 -2.80
CA THR A 247 -22.96 -4.07 -1.63
C THR A 247 -23.46 -3.31 -0.41
N ALA A 248 -24.45 -3.88 0.30
CA ALA A 248 -24.82 -3.40 1.62
C ALA A 248 -23.75 -3.80 2.64
N PHE A 249 -23.40 -2.89 3.54
CA PHE A 249 -22.50 -3.13 4.66
C PHE A 249 -23.30 -3.32 5.95
N SER A 250 -22.73 -4.05 6.90
CA SER A 250 -23.26 -4.03 8.27
C SER A 250 -22.98 -2.67 8.91
N GLN A 251 -23.82 -2.29 9.87
CA GLN A 251 -23.65 -1.06 10.62
C GLN A 251 -22.27 -0.98 11.28
N ASP A 252 -21.77 -2.10 11.84
CA ASP A 252 -20.45 -2.15 12.51
C ASP A 252 -19.30 -1.85 11.54
N VAL A 253 -19.31 -2.47 10.36
CA VAL A 253 -18.26 -2.25 9.33
C VAL A 253 -18.33 -0.81 8.83
N TYR A 254 -19.54 -0.27 8.63
CA TYR A 254 -19.70 1.09 8.16
C TYR A 254 -19.29 2.13 9.21
N LYS A 255 -19.59 1.86 10.49
CA LYS A 255 -19.13 2.66 11.62
C LYS A 255 -17.60 2.69 11.68
N GLU A 256 -16.95 1.53 11.63
CA GLU A 256 -15.49 1.46 11.63
C GLU A 256 -14.89 2.21 10.43
N ALA A 257 -15.49 2.12 9.25
CA ALA A 257 -15.07 2.88 8.09
C ALA A 257 -15.13 4.41 8.36
N CYS A 258 -16.25 4.90 8.89
CA CYS A 258 -16.40 6.31 9.23
C CYS A 258 -15.35 6.74 10.28
N GLU A 259 -15.13 5.95 11.32
CA GLU A 259 -14.10 6.21 12.33
C GLU A 259 -12.68 6.22 11.73
N ARG A 260 -12.36 5.29 10.81
CA ARG A 260 -11.07 5.30 10.09
C ARG A 260 -10.89 6.57 9.26
N ALA A 261 -11.94 7.04 8.58
CA ALA A 261 -11.91 8.29 7.82
C ALA A 261 -11.65 9.52 8.73
N VAL A 262 -12.22 9.53 9.94
CA VAL A 262 -11.94 10.54 10.98
C VAL A 262 -10.48 10.45 11.45
N ARG A 263 -9.94 9.25 11.70
CA ARG A 263 -8.56 9.06 12.19
C ARG A 263 -7.49 9.54 11.22
N ILE A 264 -7.76 9.47 9.91
CA ILE A 264 -6.86 10.03 8.88
C ILE A 264 -7.13 11.50 8.58
N VAL A 265 -8.08 12.12 9.29
CA VAL A 265 -8.44 13.54 9.19
C VAL A 265 -8.87 13.93 7.77
N ASP A 266 -9.59 13.04 7.07
CA ASP A 266 -10.05 13.23 5.69
C ASP A 266 -11.53 13.64 5.66
N ALA A 267 -11.80 14.94 5.86
CA ALA A 267 -13.15 15.48 5.97
C ALA A 267 -14.00 15.27 4.69
N GLU A 268 -13.38 15.31 3.51
CA GLU A 268 -14.05 14.98 2.25
C GLU A 268 -14.52 13.52 2.23
N LYS A 269 -13.70 12.59 2.75
CA LYS A 269 -14.07 11.19 2.82
C LYS A 269 -15.17 10.94 3.86
N VAL A 270 -15.14 11.64 5.00
CA VAL A 270 -16.23 11.59 5.99
C VAL A 270 -17.54 12.08 5.37
N ALA A 271 -17.51 13.19 4.63
CA ALA A 271 -18.68 13.71 3.93
C ALA A 271 -19.23 12.71 2.90
N LEU A 272 -18.36 12.10 2.08
CA LEU A 272 -18.73 11.06 1.12
C LEU A 272 -19.43 9.88 1.81
N LEU A 273 -18.88 9.39 2.93
CA LEU A 273 -19.47 8.27 3.68
C LEU A 273 -20.81 8.68 4.31
N GLN A 274 -20.96 9.91 4.78
CA GLN A 274 -22.24 10.40 5.32
C GLN A 274 -23.32 10.47 4.24
N GLU A 275 -22.98 10.99 3.05
CA GLU A 275 -23.89 11.07 1.90
C GLU A 275 -24.35 9.68 1.39
N GLN A 276 -23.47 8.68 1.47
CA GLN A 276 -23.74 7.34 0.95
C GLN A 276 -24.34 6.38 1.99
N ALA A 277 -24.42 6.75 3.27
CA ALA A 277 -24.78 5.83 4.34
C ALA A 277 -26.16 5.17 4.14
N HIS A 278 -27.17 5.95 3.78
CA HIS A 278 -28.54 5.46 3.57
C HIS A 278 -28.68 4.52 2.36
N ASN A 279 -27.75 4.57 1.40
CA ASN A 279 -27.73 3.66 0.25
C ASN A 279 -27.07 2.31 0.59
N HIS A 280 -26.22 2.29 1.62
CA HIS A 280 -25.32 1.18 1.90
C HIS A 280 -25.56 0.49 3.24
N VAL A 281 -26.29 1.10 4.17
CA VAL A 281 -26.63 0.54 5.48
C VAL A 281 -28.14 0.55 5.63
N LYS A 282 -28.73 -0.63 5.91
CA LYS A 282 -30.16 -0.74 6.19
C LYS A 282 -30.44 -0.28 7.62
N ASP A 283 -31.54 0.46 7.78
CA ASP A 283 -32.07 0.89 9.08
C ASP A 283 -31.01 1.62 9.94
N LEU A 284 -30.33 2.60 9.33
CA LEU A 284 -29.32 3.41 10.03
C LEU A 284 -29.95 4.17 11.21
N PRO A 285 -29.42 4.02 12.44
CA PRO A 285 -29.94 4.77 13.59
C PRO A 285 -29.81 6.28 13.43
N LEU A 286 -30.80 7.03 13.91
CA LEU A 286 -30.81 8.50 13.83
C LEU A 286 -29.66 9.15 14.63
N ASP A 287 -29.16 8.48 15.66
CA ASP A 287 -28.06 8.96 16.49
C ASP A 287 -26.67 8.64 15.91
N PHE A 288 -26.59 7.87 14.81
CA PHE A 288 -25.35 7.33 14.26
C PHE A 288 -24.31 8.42 13.98
N PHE A 289 -24.70 9.50 13.30
CA PHE A 289 -23.79 10.60 13.00
C PHE A 289 -23.50 11.49 14.21
N GLY A 290 -24.42 11.56 15.17
CA GLY A 290 -24.17 12.20 16.47
C GLY A 290 -23.09 11.46 17.27
N GLU A 291 -23.14 10.13 17.29
CA GLU A 291 -22.11 9.28 17.90
C GLU A 291 -20.76 9.39 17.16
N LEU A 292 -20.78 9.47 15.83
CA LEU A 292 -19.56 9.71 15.04
C LEU A 292 -18.97 11.10 15.31
N ALA A 293 -19.80 12.13 15.41
CA ALA A 293 -19.38 13.49 15.76
C ALA A 293 -18.78 13.53 17.17
N ARG A 294 -19.38 12.82 18.13
CA ARG A 294 -18.84 12.64 19.48
C ARG A 294 -17.51 11.91 19.47
N TYR A 295 -17.38 10.83 18.69
CA TYR A 295 -16.11 10.13 18.49
C TYR A 295 -15.03 11.09 17.95
N ALA A 296 -15.31 11.85 16.90
CA ALA A 296 -14.36 12.80 16.33
C ALA A 296 -13.94 13.89 17.32
N TYR A 297 -14.87 14.36 18.15
CA TYR A 297 -14.62 15.42 19.14
C TYR A 297 -13.61 15.01 20.23
N GLN A 298 -13.50 13.72 20.55
CA GLN A 298 -12.53 13.22 21.52
C GLN A 298 -11.07 13.38 21.05
N TRP A 299 -10.84 13.59 19.75
CA TRP A 299 -9.50 13.72 19.19
C TRP A 299 -9.09 15.18 19.06
N LYS A 300 -7.94 15.51 19.66
CA LYS A 300 -7.38 16.86 19.60
C LYS A 300 -7.03 17.25 18.16
N GLY A 301 -7.56 18.38 17.68
CA GLY A 301 -7.28 18.91 16.34
C GLY A 301 -8.24 18.42 15.26
N VAL A 302 -9.24 17.60 15.62
CA VAL A 302 -10.22 17.00 14.68
C VAL A 302 -11.64 17.54 14.92
N GLN A 303 -11.81 18.49 15.85
CA GLN A 303 -13.12 19.04 16.23
C GLN A 303 -13.89 19.64 15.05
N PHE A 304 -13.18 20.24 14.08
CA PHE A 304 -13.82 20.78 12.88
C PHE A 304 -14.55 19.70 12.05
N ILE A 305 -14.11 18.43 12.09
CA ILE A 305 -14.83 17.32 11.44
C ILE A 305 -16.14 17.04 12.16
N SER A 306 -16.14 17.09 13.50
CA SER A 306 -17.37 16.94 14.29
C SER A 306 -18.41 18.01 13.93
N ALA A 307 -18.00 19.28 13.86
CA ALA A 307 -18.88 20.37 13.42
C ALA A 307 -19.42 20.15 11.99
N GLN A 308 -18.56 19.71 11.08
CA GLN A 308 -18.94 19.41 9.69
C GLN A 308 -19.90 18.22 9.56
N ILE A 309 -19.80 17.21 10.42
CA ILE A 309 -20.76 16.10 10.48
C ILE A 309 -22.12 16.65 10.91
N MET A 310 -22.15 17.44 11.99
CA MET A 310 -23.39 17.99 12.55
C MET A 310 -24.08 18.99 11.60
N GLU A 311 -23.33 19.77 10.81
CA GLU A 311 -23.88 20.68 9.82
C GLU A 311 -24.66 19.93 8.71
N ARG A 312 -24.21 18.71 8.37
CA ARG A 312 -24.85 17.85 7.35
C ARG A 312 -26.01 17.02 7.91
N CYS A 313 -26.12 16.89 9.23
CA CYS A 313 -27.23 16.18 9.85
C CYS A 313 -28.57 16.88 9.57
N SER A 314 -29.61 16.07 9.39
CA SER A 314 -31.00 16.47 9.43
C SER A 314 -31.41 16.90 10.84
N SER A 315 -32.56 17.56 10.97
CA SER A 315 -33.09 17.91 12.29
C SER A 315 -33.31 16.66 13.14
N GLU A 316 -33.89 15.59 12.60
CA GLU A 316 -34.15 14.35 13.36
C GLU A 316 -32.86 13.73 13.92
N GLU A 317 -31.79 13.70 13.11
CA GLU A 317 -30.47 13.19 13.54
C GLU A 317 -29.84 14.09 14.63
N VAL A 318 -30.02 15.42 14.55
CA VAL A 318 -29.56 16.33 15.62
C VAL A 318 -30.31 16.10 16.93
N HIS A 319 -31.62 15.87 16.88
CA HIS A 319 -32.41 15.60 18.09
C HIS A 319 -32.09 14.25 18.71
N ALA A 320 -31.71 13.26 17.89
CA ALA A 320 -31.26 11.95 18.34
C ALA A 320 -29.80 11.93 18.80
N ALA A 321 -29.02 12.97 18.52
CA ALA A 321 -27.60 13.01 18.85
C ALA A 321 -27.35 12.92 20.38
N PRO A 322 -26.18 12.38 20.79
CA PRO A 322 -25.84 12.27 22.20
C PRO A 322 -25.83 13.63 22.90
N LYS A 323 -26.56 13.72 24.03
CA LYS A 323 -26.71 14.97 24.79
C LYS A 323 -25.37 15.54 25.26
N GLU A 324 -24.43 14.65 25.56
CA GLU A 324 -23.08 14.97 26.01
C GLU A 324 -22.30 15.75 24.95
N LEU A 325 -22.61 15.61 23.65
CA LEU A 325 -21.92 16.33 22.58
C LEU A 325 -22.16 17.84 22.67
N LEU A 326 -23.41 18.25 22.91
CA LEU A 326 -23.75 19.67 23.10
C LEU A 326 -23.14 20.21 24.40
N GLU A 327 -23.24 19.44 25.49
CA GLU A 327 -22.69 19.85 26.79
C GLU A 327 -21.17 20.04 26.74
N ILE A 328 -20.43 19.05 26.23
CA ILE A 328 -18.97 19.10 26.22
C ILE A 328 -18.44 20.17 25.27
N SER A 329 -19.10 20.42 24.13
CA SER A 329 -18.71 21.47 23.19
C SER A 329 -18.88 22.86 23.80
N LEU A 330 -20.03 23.12 24.44
CA LEU A 330 -20.30 24.37 25.15
C LEU A 330 -19.30 24.62 26.30
N VAL A 331 -19.06 23.62 27.15
CA VAL A 331 -18.12 23.76 28.28
C VAL A 331 -16.69 23.99 27.80
N CYS A 332 -16.30 23.37 26.68
CA CYS A 332 -14.98 23.57 26.07
C CYS A 332 -14.86 24.90 25.32
N GLY A 333 -15.95 25.63 25.10
CA GLY A 333 -15.97 26.89 24.35
C GLY A 333 -15.90 26.70 22.83
N ASP A 334 -16.24 25.50 22.33
CA ASP A 334 -16.42 25.27 20.90
C ASP A 334 -17.82 25.71 20.51
N ILE A 335 -17.91 26.69 19.61
CA ILE A 335 -19.18 27.28 19.18
C ILE A 335 -19.70 26.66 17.88
N ASP A 336 -18.85 25.96 17.11
CA ASP A 336 -19.22 25.52 15.76
C ASP A 336 -20.22 24.35 15.81
N ILE A 337 -19.99 23.40 16.72
CA ILE A 337 -20.93 22.27 16.94
C ILE A 337 -22.26 22.78 17.50
N PRO A 338 -22.31 23.56 18.60
CA PRO A 338 -23.57 24.10 19.11
C PRO A 338 -24.33 24.93 18.07
N LYS A 339 -23.64 25.73 17.23
CA LYS A 339 -24.29 26.49 16.15
C LYS A 339 -24.95 25.57 15.12
N ALA A 340 -24.26 24.52 14.68
CA ALA A 340 -24.80 23.55 13.74
C ALA A 340 -26.06 22.88 14.33
N MET A 341 -26.03 22.51 15.61
CA MET A 341 -27.17 21.90 16.29
C MET A 341 -28.33 22.88 16.55
N ALA A 342 -28.02 24.14 16.90
CA ALA A 342 -28.99 25.20 17.14
C ALA A 342 -29.83 25.51 15.89
N ARG A 343 -29.19 25.62 14.71
CA ARG A 343 -29.89 25.80 13.42
C ARG A 343 -30.89 24.71 13.09
N LYS A 344 -30.76 23.54 13.73
CA LYS A 344 -31.63 22.38 13.55
C LYS A 344 -32.66 22.22 14.67
N GLY A 345 -32.67 23.12 15.65
CA GLY A 345 -33.66 23.18 16.72
C GLY A 345 -33.34 22.34 17.96
N VAL A 346 -32.07 22.04 18.23
CA VAL A 346 -31.69 21.23 19.41
C VAL A 346 -32.23 21.83 20.72
N ASN A 347 -32.68 20.97 21.63
CA ASN A 347 -32.97 21.36 23.00
C ASN A 347 -31.65 21.51 23.80
N GLY A 348 -31.43 22.69 24.38
CA GLY A 348 -30.23 23.03 25.14
C GLY A 348 -30.32 22.84 26.65
N ASP A 349 -31.48 22.44 27.19
CA ASP A 349 -31.79 22.55 28.62
C ASP A 349 -30.75 21.88 29.52
N HIS A 350 -30.35 20.66 29.18
CA HIS A 350 -29.38 19.88 29.96
C HIS A 350 -27.98 20.48 29.94
N ALA A 351 -27.63 21.27 28.92
CA ALA A 351 -26.29 21.81 28.72
C ALA A 351 -26.10 23.20 29.34
N LEU A 352 -27.20 23.92 29.66
CA LEU A 352 -27.14 25.30 30.14
C LEU A 352 -26.48 25.44 31.51
N ARG A 353 -26.85 24.63 32.52
CA ARG A 353 -26.20 24.73 33.86
C ARG A 353 -24.68 24.46 33.79
N PRO A 354 -24.20 23.38 33.15
CA PRO A 354 -22.76 23.15 32.96
C PRO A 354 -22.06 24.31 32.24
N PHE A 355 -22.67 24.85 31.19
CA PHE A 355 -22.16 26.01 30.47
C PHE A 355 -22.07 27.24 31.38
N ILE A 356 -23.14 27.62 32.07
CA ILE A 356 -23.18 28.80 32.95
C ILE A 356 -22.10 28.70 34.04
N LYS A 357 -21.96 27.53 34.66
CA LYS A 357 -20.94 27.27 35.69
C LYS A 357 -19.51 27.49 35.18
N CYS A 358 -19.21 27.00 33.99
CA CYS A 358 -17.85 26.98 33.46
C CYS A 358 -17.48 28.24 32.64
N ARG A 359 -18.47 28.86 32.00
CA ARG A 359 -18.27 29.85 30.92
C ARG A 359 -19.09 31.13 31.09
N GLY A 360 -20.04 31.16 32.03
CA GLY A 360 -21.05 32.21 32.09
C GLY A 360 -20.52 33.64 32.29
N LYS A 361 -19.36 33.80 32.92
CA LYS A 361 -18.74 35.12 33.18
C LYS A 361 -17.91 35.69 32.02
N GLY A 362 -17.48 34.86 31.08
CA GLY A 362 -16.58 35.27 29.99
C GLY A 362 -17.21 35.15 28.59
N ASP A 363 -18.11 34.18 28.42
CA ASP A 363 -18.60 33.74 27.12
C ASP A 363 -20.14 33.83 27.04
N SER A 364 -20.78 34.75 27.77
CA SER A 364 -22.25 34.91 27.81
C SER A 364 -22.87 35.10 26.43
N TRP A 365 -22.18 35.83 25.54
CA TRP A 365 -22.58 36.08 24.16
C TRP A 365 -22.76 34.80 23.32
N ILE A 366 -22.12 33.68 23.71
CA ILE A 366 -22.28 32.40 23.01
C ILE A 366 -23.74 31.95 23.10
N LEU A 367 -24.37 32.12 24.27
CA LEU A 367 -25.75 31.70 24.47
C LEU A 367 -26.70 32.51 23.59
N ASP A 368 -26.55 33.84 23.56
CA ASP A 368 -27.36 34.73 22.73
C ASP A 368 -27.35 34.27 21.26
N VAL A 369 -26.15 34.02 20.73
CA VAL A 369 -25.97 33.54 19.36
C VAL A 369 -26.67 32.19 19.13
N LEU A 370 -26.68 31.29 20.10
CA LEU A 370 -27.31 29.97 19.93
C LEU A 370 -28.84 30.06 19.99
N LEU A 371 -29.38 30.88 20.88
CA LEU A 371 -30.81 31.14 20.99
C LEU A 371 -31.33 31.81 19.70
N ASP A 372 -30.63 32.83 19.20
CA ASP A 372 -30.94 33.50 17.93
C ASP A 372 -30.90 32.55 16.72
N GLN A 373 -30.00 31.56 16.75
CA GLN A 373 -29.86 30.56 15.69
C GLN A 373 -30.91 29.44 15.78
N GLY A 374 -31.76 29.42 16.81
CA GLY A 374 -32.89 28.52 16.92
C GLY A 374 -32.75 27.40 17.96
N MET A 375 -31.75 27.45 18.84
CA MET A 375 -31.67 26.55 20.00
C MET A 375 -32.94 26.70 20.85
N LYS A 376 -33.50 25.56 21.28
CA LYS A 376 -34.73 25.52 22.09
C LYS A 376 -34.39 25.40 23.56
N VAL A 377 -35.08 26.17 24.38
CA VAL A 377 -35.04 26.10 25.84
C VAL A 377 -36.48 25.95 26.32
N SER A 378 -36.72 25.05 27.26
CA SER A 378 -38.07 24.85 27.79
C SER A 378 -38.47 26.02 28.69
N PRO A 379 -39.74 26.49 28.63
CA PRO A 379 -40.22 27.59 29.47
C PRO A 379 -40.04 27.35 30.97
N ASP A 380 -40.06 26.09 31.40
CA ASP A 380 -39.93 25.63 32.78
C ASP A 380 -38.47 25.27 33.16
N ASN A 381 -37.47 25.69 32.37
CA ASN A 381 -36.06 25.47 32.68
C ASN A 381 -35.54 26.41 33.80
N TYR A 382 -36.13 26.25 34.97
CA TYR A 382 -35.77 26.97 36.20
C TYR A 382 -34.37 26.62 36.69
N ASP A 383 -33.82 25.47 36.29
CA ASP A 383 -32.46 25.09 36.65
C ASP A 383 -31.41 25.99 36.00
N ALA A 384 -31.63 26.41 34.75
CA ALA A 384 -30.77 27.36 34.05
C ALA A 384 -30.80 28.76 34.71
N LEU A 385 -31.98 29.26 35.08
CA LEU A 385 -32.12 30.52 35.82
C LEU A 385 -31.48 30.43 37.22
N ALA A 386 -31.67 29.31 37.92
CA ALA A 386 -31.02 29.07 39.20
C ALA A 386 -29.49 29.08 39.07
N ALA A 387 -28.93 28.50 37.99
CA ALA A 387 -27.51 28.54 37.71
C ALA A 387 -27.01 29.98 37.45
N CYS A 388 -27.80 30.82 36.78
CA CYS A 388 -27.46 32.23 36.57
C CYS A 388 -27.31 32.97 37.90
N VAL A 389 -28.22 32.73 38.85
CA VAL A 389 -28.17 33.34 40.20
C VAL A 389 -26.98 32.79 41.01
N GLU A 390 -26.77 31.47 41.00
CA GLU A 390 -25.69 30.80 41.74
C GLU A 390 -24.29 31.24 41.26
N TYR A 391 -24.11 31.39 39.95
CA TYR A 391 -22.82 31.75 39.35
C TYR A 391 -22.71 33.24 38.98
N ASN A 392 -23.68 34.06 39.37
CA ASN A 392 -23.73 35.51 39.16
C ASN A 392 -23.54 35.90 37.67
N CYS A 393 -24.44 35.40 36.81
CA CYS A 393 -24.45 35.59 35.36
C CYS A 393 -25.78 36.24 34.90
N PRO A 394 -26.03 37.53 35.22
CA PRO A 394 -27.30 38.19 34.92
C PRO A 394 -27.61 38.30 33.43
N GLU A 395 -26.61 38.53 32.57
CA GLU A 395 -26.82 38.67 31.11
C GLU A 395 -27.39 37.39 30.48
N ILE A 396 -26.91 36.23 30.91
CA ILE A 396 -27.45 34.93 30.47
C ILE A 396 -28.90 34.77 30.95
N GLY A 397 -29.20 35.17 32.18
CA GLY A 397 -30.56 35.13 32.71
C GLY A 397 -31.53 36.01 31.91
N LYS A 398 -31.11 37.22 31.51
CA LYS A 398 -31.90 38.12 30.65
C LYS A 398 -32.17 37.46 29.29
N ALA A 399 -31.15 36.90 28.65
CA ALA A 399 -31.28 36.22 27.37
C ALA A 399 -32.25 35.02 27.41
N LEU A 400 -32.27 34.27 28.52
CA LEU A 400 -33.20 33.18 28.73
C LEU A 400 -34.65 33.66 28.87
N ILE A 401 -34.87 34.77 29.58
CA ILE A 401 -36.20 35.39 29.71
C ILE A 401 -36.68 35.91 28.35
N ASP A 402 -35.82 36.60 27.60
CA ASP A 402 -36.11 37.09 26.25
C ASP A 402 -36.53 35.98 25.28
N HIS A 403 -36.03 34.75 25.52
CA HIS A 403 -36.33 33.57 24.71
C HIS A 403 -37.40 32.65 25.33
N GLY A 404 -38.17 33.15 26.30
CA GLY A 404 -39.42 32.53 26.76
C GLY A 404 -39.30 31.60 27.96
N VAL A 405 -38.24 31.69 28.76
CA VAL A 405 -38.18 31.04 30.08
C VAL A 405 -39.03 31.82 31.08
N ASP A 406 -39.93 31.12 31.76
CA ASP A 406 -40.90 31.71 32.69
C ASP A 406 -40.24 32.14 34.01
N PHE A 407 -40.03 33.45 34.16
CA PHE A 407 -39.47 34.03 35.38
C PHE A 407 -40.49 34.05 36.55
N GLU A 408 -41.78 34.15 36.27
CA GLU A 408 -42.83 34.13 37.31
C GLU A 408 -42.88 32.75 37.96
N GLY A 409 -42.93 31.70 37.14
CA GLY A 409 -42.83 30.32 37.57
C GLY A 409 -41.52 30.00 38.31
N PHE A 410 -40.39 30.55 37.84
CA PHE A 410 -39.10 30.44 38.54
C PHE A 410 -39.13 31.07 39.93
N SER A 411 -39.74 32.26 40.08
CA SER A 411 -39.85 32.96 41.36
C SER A 411 -40.60 32.12 42.40
N GLY A 412 -41.76 31.55 42.00
CA GLY A 412 -42.53 30.66 42.87
C GLY A 412 -41.80 29.35 43.20
N TRP A 413 -41.05 28.79 42.26
CA TRP A 413 -40.20 27.61 42.50
C TRP A 413 -39.04 27.91 43.47
N ALA A 414 -38.40 29.08 43.34
CA ALA A 414 -37.26 29.47 44.17
C ALA A 414 -37.66 29.69 45.64
N GLU A 415 -38.83 30.28 45.88
CA GLU A 415 -39.41 30.43 47.22
C GLU A 415 -39.66 29.07 47.90
N GLY A 416 -40.09 28.05 47.14
CA GLY A 416 -40.33 26.70 47.65
C GLY A 416 -39.07 25.87 47.95
N GLN A 417 -37.89 26.32 47.51
CA GLN A 417 -36.61 25.59 47.65
C GLN A 417 -35.71 26.14 48.77
N GLU A 418 -36.17 27.14 49.55
CA GLU A 418 -35.37 27.87 50.55
C GLU A 418 -34.02 28.39 50.01
N LYS A 419 -33.93 28.63 48.69
CA LYS A 419 -32.72 29.20 48.08
C LYS A 419 -32.63 30.68 48.44
N ASP A 420 -31.40 31.16 48.60
CA ASP A 420 -31.14 32.56 48.96
C ASP A 420 -31.49 33.51 47.80
N ILE A 421 -32.78 33.86 47.72
CA ILE A 421 -33.39 34.82 46.80
C ILE A 421 -32.93 36.27 47.07
N SER A 422 -32.02 36.50 48.03
CA SER A 422 -31.47 37.83 48.33
C SER A 422 -30.27 38.23 47.47
N CYS A 423 -29.81 37.36 46.56
CA CYS A 423 -28.67 37.63 45.69
C CYS A 423 -28.93 38.80 44.71
N ASP A 424 -27.94 39.67 44.52
CA ASP A 424 -27.98 40.83 43.60
C ASP A 424 -28.41 40.43 42.18
N THR A 425 -27.96 39.27 41.68
CA THR A 425 -28.36 38.76 40.35
C THR A 425 -29.86 38.44 40.27
N TYR A 426 -30.47 37.92 41.34
CA TYR A 426 -31.91 37.67 41.35
C TYR A 426 -32.71 38.96 41.28
N GLN A 427 -32.29 39.98 42.05
CA GLN A 427 -32.92 41.30 42.03
C GLN A 427 -32.80 41.98 40.66
N GLU A 428 -31.66 41.83 40.00
CA GLU A 428 -31.45 42.34 38.65
C GLU A 428 -32.39 41.69 37.62
N LEU A 429 -32.53 40.36 37.66
CA LEU A 429 -33.45 39.63 36.77
C LEU A 429 -34.91 39.96 37.04
N ALA A 430 -35.30 40.07 38.31
CA ALA A 430 -36.66 40.47 38.70
C ALA A 430 -36.99 41.89 38.22
N GLY A 431 -36.06 42.83 38.36
CA GLY A 431 -36.21 44.19 37.84
C GLY A 431 -36.31 44.23 36.31
N TYR A 432 -35.51 43.41 35.61
CA TYR A 432 -35.55 43.31 34.15
C TYR A 432 -36.91 42.78 33.65
N TRP A 433 -37.38 41.67 34.22
CA TRP A 433 -38.67 41.07 33.88
C TRP A 433 -39.85 42.03 34.12
N GLN A 434 -39.86 42.74 35.26
CA GLN A 434 -40.88 43.76 35.55
C GLN A 434 -40.87 44.91 34.53
N ALA A 435 -39.69 45.35 34.09
CA ALA A 435 -39.55 46.41 33.11
C ALA A 435 -40.09 45.98 31.72
N GLN A 436 -39.86 44.74 31.31
CA GLN A 436 -40.39 44.21 30.04
C GLN A 436 -41.92 44.13 30.04
N HIS A 437 -42.53 43.57 31.10
CA HIS A 437 -43.99 43.50 31.19
C HIS A 437 -44.67 44.87 31.27
N GLN A 438 -44.03 45.86 31.89
CA GLN A 438 -44.55 47.24 31.90
C GLN A 438 -44.47 47.91 30.51
N GLN A 439 -43.47 47.56 29.70
CA GLN A 439 -43.35 48.05 28.33
C GLN A 439 -44.37 47.40 27.39
N GLU A 440 -44.59 46.09 27.50
CA GLU A 440 -45.58 45.34 26.70
C GLU A 440 -47.02 45.81 26.99
N GLN A 441 -47.38 45.99 28.26
CA GLN A 441 -48.69 46.52 28.67
C GLN A 441 -48.90 47.99 28.28
N GLY A 442 -47.82 48.78 28.17
CA GLY A 442 -47.86 50.15 27.67
C GLY A 442 -48.11 50.24 26.16
N SER A 443 -47.56 49.31 25.38
CA SER A 443 -47.75 49.24 23.92
C SER A 443 -49.13 48.71 23.50
N GLU A 444 -49.76 47.81 24.27
CA GLU A 444 -51.14 47.35 24.01
C GLU A 444 -52.20 48.41 24.32
N GLN A 445 -51.88 49.42 25.15
CA GLN A 445 -52.80 50.53 25.46
C GLN A 445 -52.74 51.69 24.45
N THR A 446 -51.90 51.60 23.41
CA THR A 446 -51.75 52.66 22.38
C THR A 446 -52.21 52.26 20.98
N LEU A 447 -52.91 51.14 20.81
CA LEU A 447 -53.50 50.69 19.55
C LEU A 447 -55.01 50.94 19.45
#